data_AF-A0A1B6G2T8-F1
#
_entry.id   AF-A0A1B6G2T8-F1
#
_cell.length_a   1.000
_cell.length_b   1.000
_cell.length_c   1.000
_cell.angle_alpha   90.00
_cell.angle_beta   90.00
_cell.angle_gamma   90.00
#
_symmetry.space_group_name_H-M   'P 1'
#
loop_
_entity.id
_entity.type
_entity.pdbx_description
1 polymer ?
#
loop_
_entity_poly.entity_id
_entity_poly.type
_entity_poly.pdbx_seq_one_letter_code
_entity_poly.pdbx_strand_id
1 'polypeptide(L)'
;DLGNEDKEFCASEGWLEKWKLRHGVRQLQVSGERLSADEASVTDFKSDFQNVIDKEGLSGEQLYNCDETGLNFKMLPTKTLASRQEDAAPGHKKKKGRV
;
A
#
# COMPACT_ATOMS: atom_id res chain seq x y z
N ASP A 1 0.39 -53.69 -2.04
CA ASP A 1 -0.12 -52.95 -0.89
C ASP A 1 0.06 -51.47 -1.17
N LEU A 2 -0.96 -50.85 -1.77
CA LEU A 2 -0.94 -49.43 -2.14
C LEU A 2 -1.90 -48.70 -1.19
N GLY A 3 -1.46 -48.55 0.05
CA GLY A 3 -2.09 -47.68 1.04
C GLY A 3 -1.86 -46.23 0.62
N ASN A 4 -2.75 -45.71 -0.23
CA ASN A 4 -2.85 -44.29 -0.50
C ASN A 4 -3.51 -43.62 0.72
N GLU A 5 -2.72 -43.42 1.76
CA GLU A 5 -3.06 -42.49 2.83
C GLU A 5 -2.83 -41.08 2.26
N ASP A 6 -3.91 -40.32 2.08
CA ASP A 6 -3.84 -38.87 1.84
C ASP A 6 -3.25 -38.20 3.08
N LYS A 7 -1.92 -38.30 3.22
CA LYS A 7 -1.17 -37.66 4.31
C LYS A 7 -1.25 -36.16 4.09
N GLU A 8 -1.95 -35.48 4.99
CA GLU A 8 -2.01 -34.03 5.03
C GLU A 8 -0.58 -33.46 5.03
N PHE A 9 -0.32 -32.54 4.11
CA PHE A 9 1.00 -31.95 3.98
C PHE A 9 1.31 -31.06 5.19
N CYS A 10 2.17 -31.54 6.08
CA CYS A 10 2.70 -30.77 7.20
C CYS A 10 4.12 -30.28 6.88
N ALA A 11 4.31 -28.96 6.84
CA ALA A 11 5.62 -28.34 6.66
C ALA A 11 5.98 -27.41 7.82
N SER A 12 7.28 -27.35 8.13
CA SER A 12 7.80 -26.42 9.11
C SER A 12 7.93 -25.00 8.53
N GLU A 13 8.01 -23.99 9.42
CA GLU A 13 8.30 -22.61 9.02
C GLU A 13 9.61 -22.51 8.23
N GLY A 14 10.65 -23.25 8.64
CA GLY A 14 11.93 -23.30 7.94
C GLY A 14 11.85 -23.92 6.54
N TRP A 15 10.91 -24.86 6.29
CA TRP A 15 10.64 -25.33 4.93
C TRP A 15 10.05 -24.22 4.07
N LEU A 16 9.09 -23.47 4.61
CA LEU A 16 8.42 -22.37 3.91
C LEU A 16 9.40 -21.24 3.59
N GLU A 17 10.30 -20.89 4.51
CA GLU A 17 11.34 -19.88 4.27
C GLU A 17 12.28 -20.28 3.13
N LYS A 18 12.78 -21.53 3.15
CA LYS A 18 13.67 -22.04 2.09
C LYS A 18 12.96 -22.13 0.73
N TRP A 19 11.68 -22.49 0.73
CA TRP A 19 10.86 -22.50 -0.47
C TRP A 19 10.69 -21.08 -1.05
N LYS A 20 10.34 -20.10 -0.20
CA LYS A 20 10.23 -18.68 -0.61
C LYS A 20 11.55 -18.18 -1.19
N LEU A 21 12.68 -18.50 -0.55
CA LEU A 21 14.01 -18.12 -1.04
C LEU A 21 14.34 -18.76 -2.39
N ARG A 22 14.09 -20.06 -2.56
CA ARG A 22 14.36 -20.81 -3.80
C ARG A 22 13.57 -20.24 -4.99
N HIS A 23 12.31 -19.88 -4.76
CA HIS A 23 11.43 -19.37 -5.79
C HIS A 23 11.38 -17.84 -5.86
N GLY A 24 12.17 -17.15 -5.03
CA GLY A 24 12.23 -15.69 -4.95
C GLY A 24 10.89 -15.02 -4.63
N VAL A 25 10.05 -15.70 -3.85
CA VAL A 25 8.79 -15.16 -3.34
C VAL A 25 9.10 -14.21 -2.19
N ARG A 26 8.78 -12.94 -2.37
CA ARG A 26 9.02 -11.89 -1.38
C ARG A 26 7.76 -11.11 -1.07
N GLN A 27 7.70 -10.56 0.12
CA GLN A 27 6.60 -9.70 0.54
C GLN A 27 6.91 -8.26 0.11
N LEU A 28 6.07 -7.70 -0.76
CA LEU A 28 6.16 -6.32 -1.20
C LEU A 28 5.07 -5.47 -0.55
N GLN A 29 5.41 -4.22 -0.23
CA GLN A 29 4.44 -3.23 0.18
C GLN A 29 3.75 -2.65 -1.05
N VAL A 30 2.42 -2.66 -1.04
CA VAL A 30 1.58 -2.10 -2.08
C VAL A 30 1.42 -0.60 -1.82
N SER A 31 2.20 0.22 -2.52
CA SER A 31 2.09 1.68 -2.48
C SER A 31 1.23 2.16 -3.65
N GLY A 32 -0.02 2.56 -3.36
CA GLY A 32 -0.99 3.00 -4.38
C GLY A 32 -0.82 4.44 -4.87
N GLU A 33 0.02 5.23 -4.22
CA GLU A 33 0.10 6.70 -4.43
C GLU A 33 1.23 7.12 -5.36
N ARG A 34 2.22 6.25 -5.58
CA ARG A 34 3.44 6.59 -6.33
C ARG A 34 3.20 6.90 -7.82
N LEU A 35 2.01 6.56 -8.35
CA LEU A 35 1.63 6.77 -9.75
C LEU A 35 0.64 7.92 -9.96
N SER A 36 0.24 8.64 -8.90
CA SER A 36 -0.83 9.65 -8.96
C SER A 36 -0.38 11.09 -8.73
N ALA A 37 0.91 11.32 -8.49
CA ALA A 37 1.43 12.67 -8.23
C ALA A 37 1.62 13.43 -9.55
N ASP A 38 0.88 14.53 -9.73
CA ASP A 38 1.10 15.49 -10.81
C ASP A 38 2.07 16.57 -10.34
N GLU A 39 3.36 16.36 -10.59
CA GLU A 39 4.42 17.28 -10.18
C GLU A 39 4.29 18.69 -10.80
N ALA A 40 3.64 18.81 -11.98
CA ALA A 40 3.49 20.09 -12.65
C ALA A 40 2.50 21.01 -11.90
N SER A 41 1.43 20.43 -11.34
CA SER A 41 0.39 21.17 -10.61
C SER A 41 0.78 21.64 -9.21
N VAL A 42 1.90 21.14 -8.65
CA VAL A 42 2.32 21.45 -7.28
C VAL A 42 2.74 22.90 -7.09
N THR A 43 3.33 23.51 -8.13
CA THR A 43 3.90 24.87 -8.02
C THR A 43 2.79 25.92 -7.86
N ASP A 44 1.75 25.83 -8.69
CA ASP A 44 0.61 26.75 -8.65
C ASP A 44 -0.16 26.59 -7.34
N PHE A 45 -0.40 25.35 -6.91
CA PHE A 45 -1.06 25.07 -5.64
C PHE A 45 -0.33 25.70 -4.44
N LYS A 46 1.00 25.64 -4.41
CA LYS A 46 1.81 26.27 -3.33
C LYS A 46 1.62 27.78 -3.30
N SER A 47 1.65 28.42 -4.46
CA SER A 47 1.44 29.86 -4.60
C SER A 47 0.05 30.27 -4.11
N ASP A 48 -0.99 29.58 -4.60
CA ASP A 48 -2.37 29.86 -4.23
C ASP A 48 -2.64 29.62 -2.74
N PHE A 49 -2.08 28.55 -2.18
CA PHE A 49 -2.22 28.23 -0.76
C PHE A 49 -1.56 29.29 0.13
N GLN A 50 -0.37 29.78 -0.25
CA GLN A 50 0.29 30.87 0.49
C GLN A 50 -0.53 32.16 0.46
N ASN A 51 -1.11 32.51 -0.69
CA ASN A 51 -1.97 33.68 -0.81
C ASN A 51 -3.20 33.61 0.13
N VAL A 52 -3.77 32.42 0.33
CA VAL A 52 -4.87 32.21 1.28
C VAL A 52 -4.40 32.39 2.72
N ILE A 53 -3.24 31.85 3.09
CA ILE A 53 -2.66 32.01 4.43
C ILE A 53 -2.45 33.50 4.75
N ASP A 54 -1.85 34.24 3.82
CA ASP A 54 -1.53 35.66 4.01
C ASP A 54 -2.79 36.52 4.08
N LYS A 55 -3.77 36.26 3.22
CA LYS A 55 -5.04 36.99 3.17
C LYS A 55 -5.87 36.81 4.44
N GLU A 56 -5.93 35.58 4.96
CA GLU A 56 -6.73 35.23 6.12
C GLU A 56 -5.95 35.37 7.44
N GLY A 57 -4.65 35.72 7.39
CA GLY A 57 -3.81 35.92 8.56
C GLY A 57 -3.61 34.66 9.40
N LEU A 58 -3.58 33.49 8.76
CA LEU A 58 -3.53 32.20 9.45
C LEU A 58 -2.13 31.94 10.01
N SER A 59 -2.06 31.52 11.26
CA SER A 59 -0.82 30.99 11.84
C SER A 59 -0.64 29.51 11.46
N GLY A 60 0.60 29.02 11.54
CA GLY A 60 0.88 27.59 11.31
C GLY A 60 0.11 26.66 12.26
N GLU A 61 -0.28 27.14 13.44
CA GLU A 61 -1.09 26.39 14.41
C GLU A 61 -2.54 26.20 13.98
N GLN A 62 -3.01 27.01 13.02
CA GLN A 62 -4.37 26.96 12.46
C GLN A 62 -4.46 26.13 11.17
N LEU A 63 -3.33 25.59 10.70
CA LEU A 63 -3.27 24.74 9.51
C LEU A 63 -3.43 23.28 9.90
N TYR A 64 -4.61 22.72 9.66
CA TYR A 64 -4.91 21.32 9.95
C TYR A 64 -4.99 20.51 8.66
N ASN A 65 -4.32 19.34 8.63
CA ASN A 65 -4.47 18.38 7.55
C ASN A 65 -5.73 17.53 7.79
N CYS A 66 -6.66 17.56 6.84
CA CYS A 66 -7.87 16.74 6.83
C CYS A 66 -7.85 15.70 5.69
N ASP A 67 -6.67 15.17 5.30
CA ASP A 67 -6.57 14.29 4.12
C ASP A 67 -7.39 12.99 4.23
N GLU A 68 -7.64 12.49 5.46
CA GLU A 68 -8.37 11.26 5.67
C GLU A 68 -9.47 11.42 6.71
N THR A 69 -10.71 11.46 6.23
CA THR A 69 -11.89 11.09 7.01
C THR A 69 -12.56 9.90 6.32
N GLY A 70 -12.47 8.72 6.92
CA GLY A 70 -13.09 7.52 6.34
C GLY A 70 -12.87 6.25 7.14
N LEU A 71 -13.98 5.60 7.53
CA LEU A 71 -13.95 4.28 8.14
C LEU A 71 -13.78 3.21 7.06
N ASN A 72 -12.65 2.51 7.10
CA ASN A 72 -12.28 1.51 6.11
C ASN A 72 -12.59 0.09 6.59
N PHE A 73 -13.83 -0.37 6.40
CA PHE A 73 -14.29 -1.67 6.92
C PHE A 73 -13.99 -2.89 6.01
N LYS A 74 -13.49 -2.65 4.78
CA LYS A 74 -13.16 -3.70 3.78
C LYS A 74 -11.76 -3.52 3.15
N MET A 75 -10.81 -2.95 3.90
CA MET A 75 -9.46 -2.75 3.36
C MET A 75 -8.73 -4.08 3.20
N LEU A 76 -8.18 -4.31 2.00
CA LEU A 76 -7.23 -5.38 1.73
C LEU A 76 -5.88 -5.10 2.42
N PRO A 77 -5.10 -6.15 2.74
CA PRO A 77 -3.75 -6.00 3.31
C PRO A 77 -2.86 -5.07 2.46
N THR A 78 -2.02 -4.30 3.14
CA THR A 78 -1.02 -3.41 2.50
C THR A 78 0.17 -4.16 1.91
N LYS A 79 0.29 -5.46 2.19
CA LYS A 79 1.41 -6.31 1.81
C LYS A 79 0.90 -7.46 0.96
N THR A 80 1.57 -7.71 -0.16
CA THR A 80 1.29 -8.87 -1.04
C THR A 80 2.56 -9.67 -1.27
N LEU A 81 2.41 -10.95 -1.61
CA LEU A 81 3.52 -11.75 -2.10
C LEU A 81 3.72 -11.46 -3.59
N ALA A 82 4.97 -11.32 -4.00
CA ALA A 82 5.37 -11.07 -5.38
C ALA A 82 6.48 -12.04 -5.78
N SER A 83 6.45 -12.46 -7.04
CA SER A 83 7.46 -13.35 -7.61
C SER A 83 8.76 -12.61 -7.91
N ARG A 84 9.88 -13.33 -8.09
CA ARG A 84 11.18 -12.72 -8.42
C ARG A 84 11.15 -11.84 -9.67
N GLN A 85 10.26 -12.14 -10.61
CA GLN A 85 10.12 -11.45 -11.90
C GLN A 85 9.34 -10.14 -11.81
N GLU A 86 8.65 -9.89 -10.70
CA GLU A 86 7.87 -8.68 -10.47
C GLU A 86 8.69 -7.69 -9.65
N ASP A 87 9.22 -6.63 -10.25
CA ASP A 87 10.01 -5.60 -9.55
C ASP A 87 9.19 -4.75 -8.57
N ALA A 88 7.90 -4.61 -8.86
CA ALA A 88 6.93 -3.93 -8.03
C ALA A 88 5.67 -4.78 -7.93
N ALA A 89 4.93 -4.60 -6.83
CA ALA A 89 3.52 -4.95 -6.78
C ALA A 89 2.73 -3.68 -7.10
N PRO A 90 2.50 -3.34 -8.39
CA PRO A 90 1.67 -2.19 -8.74
C PRO A 90 0.32 -2.41 -8.08
N GLY A 91 0.03 -1.59 -7.07
CA GLY A 91 -1.19 -1.72 -6.32
C GLY A 91 -2.37 -1.51 -7.22
N HIS A 92 -3.37 -2.37 -7.08
CA HIS A 92 -4.71 -2.01 -7.53
C HIS A 92 -5.21 -0.92 -6.59
N LYS A 93 -5.90 0.11 -7.14
CA LYS A 93 -6.61 1.09 -6.30
C LYS A 93 -7.42 0.30 -5.27
N LYS A 94 -7.07 0.43 -3.99
CA LYS A 94 -7.79 -0.27 -2.93
C LYS A 94 -9.26 0.14 -3.05
N LYS A 95 -10.16 -0.82 -3.18
CA LYS A 95 -11.59 -0.58 -2.96
C LYS A 95 -11.75 -0.26 -1.48
N LYS A 96 -11.55 1.01 -1.10
CA LYS A 96 -11.97 1.53 0.20
C LYS A 96 -13.50 1.53 0.17
N GLY A 97 -14.10 0.45 0.67
CA GLY A 97 -15.50 0.49 1.09
C GLY A 97 -15.57 1.51 2.22
N ARG A 98 -16.19 2.64 1.93
CA ARG A 98 -16.44 3.72 2.90
C ARG A 98 -17.88 3.60 3.37
N VAL A 99 -18.13 3.94 4.63
CA VAL A 99 -19.47 4.25 5.14
C VAL A 99 -19.67 5.75 5.00
#